data_AF-A0A7J7U566-F1
#
_entry.id   AF-A0A7J7U566-F1
#
_cell.length_a   1.000
_cell.length_b   1.000
_cell.length_c   1.000
_cell.angle_alpha   90.00
_cell.angle_beta   90.00
_cell.angle_gamma   90.00
#
_symmetry.space_group_name_H-M   'P 1'
#
loop_
_entity.id
_entity.type
_entity.pdbx_description
1 polymer ?
#
loop_
_entity_poly.entity_id
_entity_poly.type
_entity_poly.pdbx_seq_one_letter_code
_entity_poly.pdbx_strand_id
1 'polypeptide(L)'
;MAGSVADSDAVVKLDDGHLNNSLGSPVQADVYFPRLIVPFCGHIKGGMRPGKKVLVMGIVDLNPESFAISLTCGDSEDPPADVAIELKAVFTDRQLLRNSCISGERGEEQSAIPYFPFIPDQPFRVEILCEHPRFRVFVDGHQLFDFYHRVQTLSAIDTIKINGDLQITKLG
;
A
#
# COMPACT_ATOMS: atom_id res chain seq x y z
N MET A 1 28.95 85.33 3.74
CA MET A 1 27.68 85.80 3.12
C MET A 1 27.61 85.22 1.71
N ALA A 2 26.48 84.60 1.37
CA ALA A 2 25.92 84.26 0.03
C ALA A 2 26.85 83.54 -0.97
N GLY A 3 26.53 82.31 -1.42
CA GLY A 3 25.67 82.02 -2.59
C GLY A 3 26.55 81.96 -3.87
N SER A 4 26.45 81.07 -4.86
CA SER A 4 25.42 80.13 -5.31
C SER A 4 26.06 79.13 -6.31
N VAL A 5 25.24 78.17 -6.74
CA VAL A 5 25.49 76.92 -7.49
C VAL A 5 25.58 77.10 -9.03
N ALA A 6 26.37 76.25 -9.69
CA ALA A 6 26.19 75.69 -11.06
C ALA A 6 27.10 74.44 -11.18
N ASP A 7 26.60 73.20 -11.29
CA ASP A 7 26.22 72.45 -12.53
C ASP A 7 27.44 72.25 -13.47
N SER A 8 27.83 71.07 -13.97
CA SER A 8 27.14 69.80 -14.26
C SER A 8 28.22 68.72 -14.48
N ASP A 9 28.04 67.48 -14.02
CA ASP A 9 29.00 66.38 -14.26
C ASP A 9 28.30 65.05 -14.59
N ALA A 10 28.56 64.61 -15.82
CA ALA A 10 28.86 63.25 -16.28
C ALA A 10 27.89 62.04 -16.13
N VAL A 11 27.99 61.21 -17.18
CA VAL A 11 27.76 59.77 -17.29
C VAL A 11 26.41 59.30 -17.84
N VAL A 12 26.44 59.10 -19.16
CA VAL A 12 25.54 58.28 -19.96
C VAL A 12 25.65 56.82 -19.50
N LYS A 13 24.53 56.21 -19.09
CA LYS A 13 24.40 54.77 -18.83
C LYS A 13 24.29 54.02 -20.16
N LEU A 14 25.18 53.06 -20.40
CA LEU A 14 25.01 52.00 -21.39
C LEU A 14 24.71 50.71 -20.63
N ASP A 15 23.59 50.07 -20.95
CA ASP A 15 23.13 48.80 -20.39
C ASP A 15 23.47 47.69 -21.40
N ASP A 16 24.40 46.81 -21.01
CA ASP A 16 24.82 45.64 -21.80
C ASP A 16 23.81 44.50 -21.60
N GLY A 17 22.94 44.32 -22.60
CA GLY A 17 22.01 43.20 -22.69
C GLY A 17 22.73 41.87 -22.86
N HIS A 18 22.83 41.11 -21.77
CA HIS A 18 23.41 39.78 -21.72
C HIS A 18 22.50 38.72 -22.38
N LEU A 19 23.04 37.98 -23.33
CA LEU A 19 22.44 36.78 -23.92
C LEU A 19 22.38 35.65 -22.87
N ASN A 20 21.21 35.03 -22.66
CA ASN A 20 21.14 33.65 -22.18
C ASN A 20 19.98 32.87 -22.84
N ASN A 21 20.34 32.07 -23.84
CA ASN A 21 19.53 30.94 -24.27
C ASN A 21 19.52 29.90 -23.16
N SER A 22 18.37 29.68 -22.52
CA SER A 22 18.13 28.48 -21.72
C SER A 22 16.94 27.73 -22.29
N LEU A 23 17.27 26.70 -23.08
CA LEU A 23 16.36 25.60 -23.40
C LEU A 23 15.87 25.00 -22.08
N GLY A 24 14.63 25.31 -21.70
CA GLY A 24 13.99 24.68 -20.56
C GLY A 24 13.84 23.19 -20.84
N SER A 25 14.64 22.36 -20.16
CA SER A 25 14.38 20.92 -20.09
C SER A 25 12.95 20.70 -19.60
N PRO A 26 12.19 19.76 -20.18
CA PRO A 26 10.92 19.38 -19.59
C PRO A 26 11.24 18.83 -18.20
N VAL A 27 10.70 19.50 -17.19
CA VAL A 27 10.73 19.04 -15.81
C VAL A 27 10.21 17.62 -15.85
N GLN A 28 11.10 16.67 -15.56
CA GLN A 28 10.80 15.26 -15.41
C GLN A 28 9.61 15.20 -14.45
N ALA A 29 8.44 14.85 -14.98
CA ALA A 29 7.28 14.64 -14.16
C ALA A 29 7.71 13.61 -13.11
N ASP A 30 7.80 14.04 -11.85
CA ASP A 30 7.91 13.13 -10.73
C ASP A 30 6.79 12.12 -10.91
N VAL A 31 7.16 10.92 -11.36
CA VAL A 31 6.22 9.84 -11.58
C VAL A 31 5.68 9.54 -10.20
N TYR A 32 4.47 10.05 -9.93
CA TYR A 32 3.79 9.87 -8.67
C TYR A 32 3.39 8.40 -8.57
N PHE A 33 4.31 7.57 -8.11
CA PHE A 33 3.97 6.24 -7.67
C PHE A 33 3.06 6.42 -6.45
N PRO A 34 1.82 5.89 -6.46
CA PRO A 34 1.02 5.87 -5.24
C PRO A 34 1.89 5.28 -4.13
N ARG A 35 1.89 5.90 -2.95
CA ARG A 35 2.74 5.50 -1.81
C ARG A 35 2.31 4.12 -1.32
N LEU A 36 2.78 3.07 -1.99
CA LEU A 36 2.63 1.66 -1.64
C LEU A 36 3.69 1.26 -0.58
N ILE A 37 3.84 2.11 0.44
CA ILE A 37 4.84 1.96 1.49
C ILE A 37 4.20 1.16 2.63
N VAL A 38 4.93 0.19 3.17
CA VAL A 38 4.52 -0.61 4.33
C VAL A 38 4.98 0.11 5.62
N PRO A 39 4.14 0.27 6.66
CA PRO A 39 2.75 -0.19 6.75
C PRO A 39 1.81 0.56 5.81
N PHE A 40 0.95 -0.19 5.11
CA PHE A 40 0.02 0.32 4.12
C PHE A 40 -1.42 0.17 4.61
N CYS A 41 -2.23 1.20 4.40
CA CYS A 41 -3.68 1.17 4.56
C CYS A 41 -4.34 1.74 3.30
N GLY A 42 -5.32 1.03 2.74
CA GLY A 42 -6.01 1.46 1.51
C GLY A 42 -7.46 1.05 1.45
N HIS A 43 -8.28 1.86 0.77
CA HIS A 43 -9.71 1.62 0.63
C HIS A 43 -10.05 0.76 -0.60
N ILE A 44 -10.95 -0.19 -0.39
CA ILE A 44 -11.54 -1.07 -1.38
C ILE A 44 -12.88 -0.48 -1.81
N LYS A 45 -12.89 0.34 -2.86
CA LYS A 45 -14.08 1.10 -3.31
C LYS A 45 -15.36 0.25 -3.37
N GLY A 46 -16.33 0.55 -2.51
CA GLY A 46 -17.62 -0.16 -2.43
C GLY A 46 -17.59 -1.52 -1.73
N GLY A 47 -16.54 -1.80 -0.94
CA GLY A 47 -16.42 -3.01 -0.13
C GLY A 47 -16.24 -4.30 -0.91
N MET A 48 -16.06 -5.41 -0.20
CA MET A 48 -16.08 -6.74 -0.79
C MET A 48 -17.52 -7.16 -1.14
N ARG A 49 -17.65 -8.02 -2.15
CA ARG A 49 -18.91 -8.62 -2.58
C ARG A 49 -18.60 -9.87 -3.41
N PRO A 50 -19.52 -10.82 -3.57
CA PRO A 50 -19.32 -11.97 -4.44
C PRO A 50 -18.84 -11.56 -5.83
N GLY A 51 -17.76 -12.18 -6.30
CA GLY A 51 -17.10 -11.90 -7.57
C GLY A 51 -16.05 -10.79 -7.53
N LYS A 52 -15.96 -9.99 -6.44
CA LYS A 52 -14.89 -8.99 -6.28
C LYS A 52 -13.61 -9.66 -5.79
N LYS A 53 -12.48 -9.20 -6.30
CA LYS A 53 -11.15 -9.67 -5.96
C LYS A 53 -10.28 -8.50 -5.50
N VAL A 54 -9.41 -8.75 -4.53
CA VAL A 54 -8.27 -7.89 -4.18
C VAL A 54 -6.99 -8.58 -4.63
N LEU A 55 -6.13 -7.83 -5.32
CA LEU A 55 -4.81 -8.25 -5.78
C LEU A 55 -3.73 -7.53 -4.98
N VAL A 56 -2.79 -8.28 -4.43
CA VAL A 56 -1.56 -7.76 -3.83
C VAL A 56 -0.39 -8.40 -4.55
N MET A 57 0.47 -7.59 -5.15
CA MET A 57 1.77 -8.03 -5.65
C MET A 57 2.86 -7.31 -4.87
N GLY A 58 3.91 -8.03 -4.56
CA GLY A 58 5.02 -7.50 -3.78
C GLY A 58 6.27 -8.34 -3.93
N ILE A 59 7.30 -7.93 -3.20
CA ILE A 59 8.56 -8.65 -3.04
C ILE A 59 8.73 -8.88 -1.55
N VAL A 60 9.02 -10.11 -1.14
CA VAL A 60 9.36 -10.42 0.25
C VAL A 60 10.75 -9.84 0.54
N ASP A 61 10.95 -9.24 1.71
CA ASP A 61 12.27 -8.75 2.09
C ASP A 61 13.32 -9.88 2.16
N LEU A 62 14.60 -9.51 2.18
CA LEU A 62 15.72 -10.47 2.15
C LEU A 62 15.79 -11.35 3.41
N ASN A 63 15.47 -10.80 4.58
CA ASN A 63 15.53 -11.50 5.87
C ASN A 63 14.20 -11.33 6.64
N PRO A 64 13.09 -11.94 6.16
CA PRO A 64 11.77 -11.69 6.72
C PRO A 64 11.54 -12.52 7.99
N GLU A 65 10.96 -11.90 9.01
CA GLU A 65 10.37 -12.59 10.15
C GLU A 65 8.91 -12.93 9.85
N SER A 66 8.12 -11.91 9.49
CA SER A 66 6.71 -12.10 9.13
C SER A 66 6.13 -10.91 8.36
N PHE A 67 5.05 -11.17 7.64
CA PHE A 67 4.19 -10.11 7.13
C PHE A 67 2.72 -10.50 7.27
N ALA A 68 1.85 -9.49 7.21
CA ALA A 68 0.41 -9.66 7.28
C ALA A 68 -0.32 -8.88 6.19
N ILE A 69 -1.33 -9.51 5.59
CA ILE A 69 -2.32 -8.87 4.71
C ILE A 69 -3.70 -9.07 5.35
N SER A 70 -4.38 -7.98 5.68
CA SER A 70 -5.66 -8.02 6.39
C SER A 70 -6.74 -7.27 5.62
N LEU A 71 -7.94 -7.84 5.57
CA LEU A 71 -9.15 -7.15 5.11
C LEU A 71 -10.00 -6.77 6.33
N THR A 72 -10.29 -5.49 6.48
CA THR A 72 -10.93 -4.92 7.66
C THR A 72 -12.21 -4.15 7.33
N CYS A 73 -13.05 -3.98 8.35
CA CYS A 73 -14.27 -3.18 8.28
C CYS A 73 -13.98 -1.74 8.70
N GLY A 74 -13.45 -0.94 7.78
CA GLY A 74 -12.87 0.37 8.07
C GLY A 74 -11.42 0.32 8.56
N ASP A 75 -10.88 1.48 8.92
CA ASP A 75 -9.49 1.68 9.29
C ASP A 75 -9.29 2.15 10.74
N SER A 76 -10.36 2.27 11.53
CA SER A 76 -10.32 2.68 12.95
C SER A 76 -9.30 1.88 13.77
N GLU A 77 -8.56 2.59 14.62
CA GLU A 77 -7.59 2.02 15.57
C GLU A 77 -8.11 2.01 17.01
N ASP A 78 -9.10 2.87 17.34
CA ASP A 78 -9.70 2.96 18.69
C ASP A 78 -11.21 3.23 18.64
N PRO A 79 -12.08 2.22 18.84
CA PRO A 79 -11.71 0.81 18.95
C PRO A 79 -11.15 0.27 17.61
N PRO A 80 -10.33 -0.78 17.62
CA PRO A 80 -9.84 -1.41 16.39
C PRO A 80 -11.00 -1.87 15.50
N ALA A 81 -10.90 -1.60 14.21
CA ALA A 81 -11.83 -2.10 13.21
C ALA A 81 -11.85 -3.64 13.19
N ASP A 82 -13.03 -4.22 12.90
CA ASP A 82 -13.16 -5.66 12.73
C ASP A 82 -12.24 -6.15 11.59
N VAL A 83 -11.57 -7.28 11.82
CA VAL A 83 -10.73 -7.96 10.84
C VAL A 83 -11.49 -9.16 10.31
N ALA A 84 -11.95 -9.07 9.06
CA ALA A 84 -12.69 -10.15 8.42
C ALA A 84 -11.79 -11.34 8.11
N ILE A 85 -10.56 -11.07 7.67
CA ILE A 85 -9.49 -12.05 7.50
C ILE A 85 -8.14 -11.35 7.63
N GLU A 86 -7.25 -11.91 8.43
CA GLU A 86 -5.82 -11.61 8.47
C GLU A 86 -5.06 -12.83 7.94
N LEU A 87 -4.17 -12.60 6.99
CA LEU A 87 -3.25 -13.60 6.44
C LEU A 87 -1.85 -13.27 6.95
N LYS A 88 -1.36 -14.00 7.96
CA LYS A 88 -0.03 -13.77 8.52
C LYS A 88 0.95 -14.86 8.09
N ALA A 89 1.92 -14.49 7.26
CA ALA A 89 3.03 -15.36 6.87
C ALA A 89 4.14 -15.27 7.93
N VAL A 90 4.52 -16.40 8.52
CA VAL A 90 5.61 -16.52 9.50
C VAL A 90 6.70 -17.39 8.89
N PHE A 91 7.89 -16.84 8.69
CA PHE A 91 8.95 -17.50 7.92
C PHE A 91 9.72 -18.56 8.71
N THR A 92 9.94 -18.34 10.01
CA THR A 92 10.66 -19.28 10.90
C THR A 92 10.08 -20.69 10.85
N ASP A 93 8.74 -20.80 10.96
CA ASP A 93 8.03 -22.07 10.95
C ASP A 93 7.33 -22.38 9.62
N ARG A 94 7.51 -21.50 8.62
CA ARG A 94 6.86 -21.58 7.30
C ARG A 94 5.34 -21.77 7.40
N GLN A 95 4.70 -20.96 8.25
CA GLN A 95 3.26 -21.01 8.49
C GLN A 95 2.55 -19.83 7.83
N LEU A 96 1.38 -20.08 7.27
CA LEU A 96 0.45 -19.03 6.90
C LEU A 96 -0.78 -19.13 7.80
N LEU A 97 -0.81 -18.30 8.83
CA LEU A 97 -1.89 -18.26 9.82
C LEU A 97 -3.02 -17.40 9.29
N ARG A 98 -4.26 -17.86 9.46
CA ARG A 98 -5.46 -17.12 9.09
C ARG A 98 -6.41 -17.03 10.25
N ASN A 99 -6.85 -15.81 10.54
CA ASN A 99 -7.86 -15.60 11.57
C ASN A 99 -8.72 -14.37 11.26
N SER A 100 -9.76 -14.18 12.06
CA SER A 100 -10.60 -12.99 12.11
C SER A 100 -10.54 -12.40 13.52
N CYS A 101 -10.85 -11.12 13.66
CA CYS A 101 -11.06 -10.46 14.94
C CYS A 101 -12.34 -9.64 14.85
N ILE A 102 -13.38 -9.97 15.61
CA ILE A 102 -14.68 -9.29 15.54
C ILE A 102 -15.01 -8.77 16.93
N SER A 103 -15.27 -7.47 17.06
CA SER A 103 -15.50 -6.82 18.35
C SER A 103 -14.39 -7.07 19.38
N GLY A 104 -13.14 -7.16 18.91
CA GLY A 104 -11.96 -7.44 19.73
C GLY A 104 -11.71 -8.92 20.05
N GLU A 105 -12.60 -9.83 19.64
CA GLU A 105 -12.46 -11.26 19.88
C GLU A 105 -11.87 -11.98 18.67
N ARG A 106 -10.74 -12.70 18.87
CA ARG A 106 -10.14 -13.54 17.83
C ARG A 106 -10.98 -14.81 17.65
N GLY A 107 -11.19 -15.20 16.40
CA GLY A 107 -11.82 -16.48 16.08
C GLY A 107 -10.84 -17.67 16.18
N GLU A 108 -11.30 -18.83 15.71
CA GLU A 108 -10.45 -20.01 15.57
C GLU A 108 -9.36 -19.78 14.51
N GLU A 109 -8.10 -20.04 14.85
CA GLU A 109 -6.99 -19.90 13.92
C GLU A 109 -6.92 -21.08 12.94
N GLN A 110 -6.64 -20.80 11.67
CA GLN A 110 -6.42 -21.81 10.64
C GLN A 110 -4.98 -21.72 10.11
N SER A 111 -4.24 -22.82 10.12
CA SER A 111 -2.84 -22.88 9.70
C SER A 111 -2.55 -23.91 8.60
N ALA A 112 -3.42 -24.91 8.41
CA ALA A 112 -3.25 -25.94 7.39
C ALA A 112 -3.23 -25.35 5.96
N ILE A 113 -2.15 -25.61 5.22
CA ILE A 113 -1.94 -25.26 3.82
C ILE A 113 -1.17 -26.40 3.14
N PRO A 114 -1.31 -26.61 1.82
CA PRO A 114 -0.58 -27.66 1.12
C PRO A 114 0.94 -27.40 1.04
N TYR A 115 1.35 -26.13 1.04
CA TYR A 115 2.75 -25.69 1.07
C TYR A 115 2.82 -24.21 1.50
N PHE A 116 3.98 -23.78 2.00
CA PHE A 116 4.25 -22.36 2.27
C PHE A 116 4.75 -21.67 0.99
N PRO A 117 4.06 -20.64 0.46
CA PRO A 117 4.29 -20.15 -0.88
C PRO A 117 5.29 -18.98 -0.97
N PHE A 118 5.73 -18.41 0.14
CA PHE A 118 6.58 -17.21 0.14
C PHE A 118 8.06 -17.55 0.30
N ILE A 119 8.90 -16.85 -0.46
CA ILE A 119 10.36 -17.05 -0.49
C ILE A 119 11.02 -15.68 -0.29
N PRO A 120 12.03 -15.55 0.60
CA PRO A 120 12.77 -14.30 0.78
C PRO A 120 13.35 -13.77 -0.54
N ASP A 121 13.33 -12.45 -0.73
CA ASP A 121 13.84 -11.77 -1.93
C ASP A 121 13.18 -12.20 -3.25
N GLN A 122 11.98 -12.78 -3.20
CA GLN A 122 11.22 -13.19 -4.38
C GLN A 122 9.89 -12.44 -4.50
N PRO A 123 9.42 -12.20 -5.74
CA PRO A 123 8.11 -11.62 -5.97
C PRO A 123 7.01 -12.64 -5.61
N PHE A 124 5.86 -12.12 -5.21
CA PHE A 124 4.65 -12.89 -5.00
C PHE A 124 3.43 -12.18 -5.56
N ARG A 125 2.36 -12.96 -5.80
CA ARG A 125 1.02 -12.46 -6.17
C ARG A 125 -0.04 -13.13 -5.30
N VAL A 126 -0.65 -12.38 -4.39
CA VAL A 126 -1.82 -12.83 -3.61
C VAL A 126 -3.10 -12.31 -4.25
N GLU A 127 -4.08 -13.19 -4.43
CA GLU A 127 -5.42 -12.85 -4.88
C GLU A 127 -6.46 -13.34 -3.88
N ILE A 128 -7.24 -12.43 -3.32
CA ILE A 128 -8.34 -12.73 -2.39
C ILE A 128 -9.66 -12.53 -3.13
N LEU A 129 -10.27 -13.62 -3.59
CA LEU A 129 -11.56 -13.61 -4.27
C LEU A 129 -12.68 -13.77 -3.23
N CYS A 130 -13.61 -12.82 -3.19
CA CYS A 130 -14.82 -12.95 -2.38
C CYS A 130 -15.87 -13.75 -3.17
N GLU A 131 -16.28 -14.88 -2.62
CA GLU A 131 -17.43 -15.67 -3.07
C GLU A 131 -18.58 -15.54 -2.06
N HIS A 132 -19.74 -16.12 -2.36
CA HIS A 132 -20.90 -16.06 -1.45
C HIS A 132 -20.60 -16.55 -0.02
N PRO A 133 -19.98 -17.73 0.20
CA PRO A 133 -19.77 -18.23 1.56
C PRO A 133 -18.36 -17.98 2.13
N ARG A 134 -17.41 -17.55 1.30
CA ARG A 134 -15.98 -17.60 1.66
C ARG A 134 -15.12 -16.64 0.85
N PHE A 135 -13.92 -16.39 1.36
CA PHE A 135 -12.78 -15.98 0.56
C PHE A 135 -12.07 -17.21 -0.03
N ARG A 136 -11.75 -17.16 -1.31
CA ARG A 136 -10.83 -18.10 -1.95
C ARG A 136 -9.52 -17.37 -2.21
N VAL A 137 -8.43 -17.90 -1.67
CA VAL A 137 -7.12 -17.26 -1.75
C VAL A 137 -6.21 -18.03 -2.70
N PHE A 138 -5.60 -17.28 -3.62
CA PHE A 138 -4.62 -17.79 -4.56
C PHE A 138 -3.27 -17.13 -4.31
N VAL A 139 -2.19 -17.89 -4.46
CA VAL A 139 -0.83 -17.37 -4.50
C VAL A 139 -0.17 -17.83 -5.80
N ASP A 140 0.32 -16.87 -6.58
CA ASP A 140 0.94 -17.08 -7.90
C ASP A 140 0.05 -17.90 -8.86
N GLY A 141 -1.25 -17.65 -8.82
CA GLY A 141 -2.25 -18.30 -9.67
C GLY A 141 -2.74 -19.67 -9.17
N HIS A 142 -2.15 -20.21 -8.11
CA HIS A 142 -2.56 -21.49 -7.52
C HIS A 142 -3.47 -21.25 -6.30
N GLN A 143 -4.61 -21.94 -6.24
CA GLN A 143 -5.49 -21.88 -5.06
C GLN A 143 -4.77 -22.51 -3.86
N LEU A 144 -4.68 -21.77 -2.76
CA LEU A 144 -3.97 -22.22 -1.56
C LEU A 144 -4.93 -22.70 -0.47
N PHE A 145 -6.00 -21.94 -0.20
CA PHE A 145 -7.03 -22.31 0.77
C PHE A 145 -8.33 -21.52 0.55
N ASP A 146 -9.37 -21.98 1.24
CA ASP A 146 -10.62 -21.25 1.43
C ASP A 146 -10.71 -20.76 2.88
N PHE A 147 -11.31 -19.59 3.11
CA PHE A 147 -11.62 -19.07 4.44
C PHE A 147 -13.09 -18.62 4.48
N TYR A 148 -13.93 -19.33 5.23
CA TYR A 148 -15.36 -19.04 5.30
C TYR A 148 -15.64 -17.72 6.02
N HIS A 149 -16.61 -16.97 5.51
CA HIS A 149 -16.93 -15.64 6.03
C HIS A 149 -17.39 -15.71 7.48
N ARG A 150 -16.70 -14.97 8.35
CA ARG A 150 -17.10 -14.73 9.74
C ARG A 150 -17.79 -13.38 9.91
N VAL A 151 -17.45 -12.40 9.06
CA VAL A 151 -18.19 -11.15 8.87
C VAL A 151 -19.20 -11.34 7.74
N GLN A 152 -20.49 -11.19 8.02
CA GLN A 152 -21.56 -11.41 7.04
C GLN A 152 -21.82 -10.19 6.14
N THR A 153 -21.62 -8.98 6.67
CA THR A 153 -21.78 -7.73 5.91
C THR A 153 -20.57 -7.47 5.04
N LEU A 154 -20.45 -8.21 3.92
CA LEU A 154 -19.26 -8.17 3.05
C LEU A 154 -18.90 -6.77 2.54
N SER A 155 -19.90 -5.92 2.30
CA SER A 155 -19.69 -4.54 1.86
C SER A 155 -19.04 -3.65 2.93
N ALA A 156 -19.11 -4.03 4.21
CA ALA A 156 -18.40 -3.34 5.28
C ALA A 156 -16.89 -3.63 5.24
N ILE A 157 -16.48 -4.76 4.65
CA ILE A 157 -15.08 -5.12 4.45
C ILE A 157 -14.53 -4.26 3.30
N ASP A 158 -14.04 -3.08 3.64
CA ASP A 158 -13.77 -2.00 2.69
C ASP A 158 -12.34 -1.46 2.78
N THR A 159 -11.51 -2.08 3.61
CA THR A 159 -10.16 -1.62 3.89
C THR A 159 -9.19 -2.79 3.80
N ILE A 160 -8.04 -2.57 3.19
CA ILE A 160 -6.89 -3.47 3.20
C ILE A 160 -5.78 -2.84 4.02
N LYS A 161 -5.21 -3.61 4.96
CA LYS A 161 -4.02 -3.24 5.73
C LYS A 161 -2.90 -4.24 5.42
N ILE A 162 -1.68 -3.76 5.20
CA ILE A 162 -0.51 -4.60 4.90
C ILE A 162 0.65 -4.13 5.76
N ASN A 163 1.25 -5.04 6.53
CA ASN A 163 2.31 -4.76 7.49
C ASN A 163 3.42 -5.83 7.43
N GLY A 164 4.60 -5.51 7.96
CA GLY A 164 5.73 -6.45 8.11
C GLY A 164 6.70 -6.44 6.93
N ASP A 165 7.41 -7.55 6.75
CA ASP A 165 8.65 -7.62 5.96
C ASP A 165 8.40 -7.89 4.46
N LEU A 166 7.82 -6.89 3.78
CA LEU A 166 7.61 -6.91 2.33
C LEU A 166 7.61 -5.51 1.73
N GLN A 167 7.77 -5.45 0.41
CA GLN A 167 7.52 -4.28 -0.42
C GLN A 167 6.30 -4.52 -1.32
N ILE A 168 5.40 -3.55 -1.41
CA ILE A 168 4.24 -3.64 -2.30
C ILE A 168 4.60 -3.05 -3.65
N THR A 169 4.41 -3.82 -4.72
CA THR A 169 4.66 -3.37 -6.10
C THR A 169 3.38 -3.03 -6.84
N LYS A 170 2.24 -3.67 -6.48
CA LYS A 170 0.94 -3.38 -7.09
C LYS A 170 -0.22 -3.78 -6.18
N LEU A 171 -1.26 -2.95 -6.18
CA LEU A 171 -2.59 -3.26 -5.64
C LEU A 171 -3.64 -3.16 -6.75
N GLY A 172 -4.69 -3.98 -6.68
CA GLY A 172 -5.78 -3.97 -7.67
C GLY A 172 -7.06 -4.64 -7.22
#